data_AF-A0AAW7JTP6-F1
#
_entry.id   AF-A0AAW7JTP6-F1
#
_cell.length_a   1.000
_cell.length_b   1.000
_cell.length_c   1.000
_cell.angle_alpha   90.00
_cell.angle_beta   90.00
_cell.angle_gamma   90.00
#
_symmetry.space_group_name_H-M   'P 1'
#
loop_
_entity.id
_entity.type
_entity.pdbx_description
1 polymer ?
#
loop_
_entity_poly.entity_id
_entity_poly.type
_entity_poly.pdbx_seq_one_letter_code
_entity_poly.pdbx_strand_id
1 'polypeptide(L)'
;MKKIAMYFKFAIIYMLVIICIDIFVICKKNVSDRNGRVSVVYLMDKKDIASMFIENVEAFRLAILQMERNPISSVIADTSWWDPAPFFSPYAIIYDEDKKRSAALDVPVSSRLKAYTDTIFYNKDSLLAVAIVTLEMRGYIGDTDKKNILRYDARALFCCRGSVSEKFSIYPFTFWNVIGYNNKELATKDMIYLCTHKVKGMGMSADTVCEGGLYLGNVDEPSFFDSIIFNKSYDGLYLFQYYVYMGEVGLYNYHSNIRAK
;
A
#
# COMPACT_ATOMS: atom_id res chain seq x y z
N MET A 1 72.79 5.18 -2.59
CA MET A 1 71.64 5.78 -1.87
C MET A 1 70.51 6.28 -2.77
N LYS A 2 70.74 7.00 -3.88
CA LYS A 2 69.65 7.52 -4.76
C LYS A 2 68.74 6.45 -5.41
N LYS A 3 69.27 5.29 -5.81
CA LYS A 3 68.47 4.20 -6.41
C LYS A 3 67.48 3.57 -5.42
N ILE A 4 67.89 3.36 -4.16
CA ILE A 4 67.05 2.74 -3.12
C ILE A 4 65.85 3.64 -2.79
N ALA A 5 66.06 4.96 -2.68
CA ALA A 5 64.98 5.92 -2.46
C ALA A 5 63.97 5.97 -3.63
N MET A 6 64.42 5.70 -4.86
CA MET A 6 63.56 5.63 -6.04
C MET A 6 62.68 4.39 -6.02
N TYR A 7 63.24 3.20 -5.71
CA TYR A 7 62.46 1.97 -5.57
C TYR A 7 61.44 2.05 -4.43
N PHE A 8 61.78 2.71 -3.32
CA PHE A 8 60.86 2.91 -2.21
C PHE A 8 59.67 3.80 -2.59
N LYS A 9 59.89 4.88 -3.36
CA LYS A 9 58.81 5.73 -3.89
C LYS A 9 57.90 4.97 -4.86
N PHE A 10 58.47 4.15 -5.74
CA PHE A 10 57.68 3.29 -6.63
C PHE A 10 56.84 2.27 -5.87
N ALA A 11 57.39 1.64 -4.82
CA ALA A 11 56.65 0.70 -3.99
C ALA A 11 55.46 1.35 -3.26
N ILE A 12 55.63 2.57 -2.74
CA ILE A 12 54.55 3.33 -2.08
C ILE A 12 53.44 3.69 -3.08
N ILE A 13 53.80 4.16 -4.28
CA ILE A 13 52.82 4.47 -5.33
C ILE A 13 52.05 3.22 -5.74
N TYR A 14 52.75 2.09 -5.90
CA TYR A 14 52.12 0.82 -6.28
C TYR A 14 51.14 0.32 -5.20
N MET A 15 51.50 0.42 -3.92
CA MET A 15 50.61 0.08 -2.80
C MET A 15 49.38 1.00 -2.75
N LEU A 16 49.54 2.30 -2.98
CA LEU A 16 48.41 3.25 -3.05
C LEU A 16 47.46 2.92 -4.21
N VAL A 17 47.99 2.54 -5.37
CA VAL A 17 47.19 2.14 -6.53
C VAL A 17 46.38 0.88 -6.22
N ILE A 18 46.98 -0.13 -5.58
CA ILE A 18 46.26 -1.35 -5.18
C ILE A 18 45.12 -1.02 -4.21
N ILE A 19 45.37 -0.21 -3.18
CA ILE A 19 44.35 0.18 -2.20
C ILE A 19 43.19 0.91 -2.88
N CYS A 20 43.47 1.82 -3.82
CA CYS A 20 42.43 2.53 -4.58
C CYS A 20 41.60 1.58 -5.45
N ILE A 21 42.23 0.57 -6.06
CA ILE A 21 41.53 -0.45 -6.85
C ILE A 21 40.63 -1.31 -5.95
N ASP A 22 41.13 -1.75 -4.80
CA ASP A 22 40.35 -2.56 -3.86
C ASP A 22 39.14 -1.80 -3.31
N ILE A 23 39.31 -0.52 -2.94
CA ILE A 23 38.20 0.34 -2.51
C ILE A 23 37.17 0.48 -3.63
N PHE A 24 37.61 0.70 -4.88
CA PHE A 24 36.71 0.82 -6.02
C PHE A 24 35.91 -0.47 -6.28
N VAL A 25 36.56 -1.64 -6.18
CA VAL A 25 35.92 -2.95 -6.34
C VAL A 25 34.91 -3.22 -5.21
N ILE A 26 35.27 -2.91 -3.96
CA ILE A 26 34.38 -3.06 -2.80
C ILE A 26 33.15 -2.14 -2.93
N CYS A 27 33.36 -0.88 -3.32
CA CYS A 27 32.27 0.06 -3.56
C CYS A 27 31.33 -0.42 -4.67
N LYS A 28 31.88 -0.90 -5.80
CA LYS A 28 31.07 -1.40 -6.93
C LYS A 28 30.26 -2.65 -6.55
N LYS A 29 30.85 -3.58 -5.80
CA LYS A 29 30.16 -4.77 -5.29
C LYS A 29 29.03 -4.38 -4.32
N ASN A 30 29.29 -3.47 -3.39
CA ASN A 30 28.29 -2.98 -2.45
C ASN A 30 27.11 -2.29 -3.14
N VAL A 31 27.33 -1.51 -4.20
CA VAL A 31 26.26 -0.87 -4.98
C VAL A 31 25.43 -1.93 -5.72
N SER A 32 26.08 -2.92 -6.34
CA SER A 32 25.38 -4.03 -7.01
C SER A 32 24.53 -4.85 -6.05
N ASP A 33 25.08 -5.22 -4.90
CA ASP A 33 24.38 -6.00 -3.88
C ASP A 33 23.22 -5.20 -3.25
N ARG A 34 23.40 -3.88 -3.03
CA ARG A 34 22.31 -2.99 -2.58
C ARG A 34 21.20 -2.90 -3.62
N ASN A 35 21.53 -2.66 -4.89
CA ASN A 35 20.52 -2.53 -5.95
C ASN A 35 19.75 -3.84 -6.16
N GLY A 36 20.43 -5.00 -6.09
CA GLY A 36 19.81 -6.31 -6.13
C GLY A 36 18.92 -6.59 -4.92
N ARG A 37 19.33 -6.20 -3.71
CA ARG A 37 18.49 -6.32 -2.49
C ARG A 37 17.28 -5.39 -2.53
N VAL A 38 17.46 -4.15 -3.00
CA VAL A 38 16.37 -3.18 -3.15
C VAL A 38 15.33 -3.70 -4.15
N SER A 39 15.74 -4.35 -5.25
CA SER A 39 14.78 -4.94 -6.19
C SER A 39 14.03 -6.14 -5.61
N VAL A 40 14.69 -6.98 -4.79
CA VAL A 40 14.04 -8.11 -4.12
C VAL A 40 13.05 -7.63 -3.05
N VAL A 41 13.46 -6.69 -2.18
CA VAL A 41 12.58 -6.10 -1.16
C VAL A 41 11.37 -5.43 -1.82
N TYR A 42 11.58 -4.69 -2.91
CA TYR A 42 10.49 -4.06 -3.66
C TYR A 42 9.48 -5.09 -4.21
N LEU A 43 9.96 -6.20 -4.78
CA LEU A 43 9.09 -7.27 -5.27
C LEU A 43 8.37 -8.00 -4.14
N MET A 44 9.02 -8.19 -2.99
CA MET A 44 8.40 -8.76 -1.79
C MET A 44 7.31 -7.83 -1.24
N ASP A 45 7.61 -6.55 -1.06
CA ASP A 45 6.67 -5.54 -0.60
C ASP A 45 5.44 -5.48 -1.51
N LYS A 46 5.63 -5.52 -2.84
CA LYS A 46 4.53 -5.60 -3.81
C LYS A 46 3.62 -6.80 -3.57
N LYS A 47 4.20 -7.98 -3.38
CA LYS A 47 3.45 -9.21 -3.13
C LYS A 47 2.71 -9.16 -1.80
N ASP A 48 3.38 -8.70 -0.75
CA ASP A 48 2.81 -8.62 0.59
C ASP A 48 1.65 -7.62 0.66
N ILE A 49 1.81 -6.43 0.07
CA ILE A 49 0.73 -5.43 0.00
C ILE A 49 -0.48 -5.97 -0.77
N ALA A 50 -0.26 -6.66 -1.90
CA ALA A 50 -1.36 -7.24 -2.66
C ALA A 50 -2.08 -8.36 -1.89
N SER A 51 -1.32 -9.23 -1.20
CA SER A 51 -1.90 -10.26 -0.31
C SER A 51 -2.72 -9.63 0.80
N MET A 52 -2.17 -8.60 1.44
CA MET A 52 -2.81 -7.90 2.55
C MET A 52 -4.13 -7.25 2.14
N PHE A 53 -4.19 -6.69 0.93
CA PHE A 53 -5.44 -6.17 0.37
C PHE A 53 -6.51 -7.26 0.29
N ILE A 54 -6.19 -8.42 -0.30
CA ILE A 54 -7.13 -9.56 -0.42
C ILE A 54 -7.56 -10.07 0.96
N GLU A 55 -6.63 -10.16 1.91
CA GLU A 55 -6.91 -10.61 3.28
C GLU A 55 -7.90 -9.68 4.00
N ASN A 56 -7.80 -8.35 3.81
CA ASN A 56 -8.76 -7.40 4.38
C ASN A 56 -10.14 -7.53 3.73
N VAL A 57 -10.22 -7.70 2.41
CA VAL A 57 -11.50 -7.92 1.71
C VAL A 57 -12.14 -9.23 2.17
N GLU A 58 -11.35 -10.30 2.31
CA GLU A 58 -11.82 -11.60 2.78
C GLU A 58 -12.31 -11.55 4.23
N ALA A 59 -11.59 -10.83 5.11
CA ALA A 59 -12.04 -10.61 6.48
C ALA A 59 -13.41 -9.90 6.52
N PHE A 60 -13.59 -8.87 5.70
CA PHE A 60 -14.87 -8.17 5.58
C PHE A 60 -15.99 -9.10 5.05
N ARG A 61 -15.70 -9.93 4.03
CA ARG A 61 -16.65 -10.93 3.51
C ARG A 61 -17.09 -11.91 4.61
N LEU A 62 -16.15 -12.44 5.39
CA LEU A 62 -16.41 -13.40 6.45
C LEU A 62 -17.22 -12.78 7.59
N ALA A 63 -16.94 -11.52 7.95
CA ALA A 63 -17.73 -10.78 8.94
C ALA A 63 -19.20 -10.71 8.50
N ILE A 64 -19.49 -10.25 7.28
CA ILE A 64 -20.87 -10.16 6.79
C ILE A 64 -21.58 -11.52 6.82
N LEU A 65 -20.92 -12.59 6.36
CA LEU A 65 -21.50 -13.94 6.41
C LEU A 65 -21.83 -14.42 7.83
N GLN A 66 -21.02 -14.03 8.81
CA GLN A 66 -21.28 -14.36 10.22
C GLN A 66 -22.53 -13.63 10.75
N MET A 67 -22.72 -12.35 10.41
CA MET A 67 -23.94 -11.60 10.74
C MET A 67 -25.18 -12.23 10.11
N GLU A 68 -25.12 -12.57 8.82
CA GLU A 68 -26.25 -13.15 8.09
C GLU A 68 -26.70 -14.48 8.73
N ARG A 69 -25.76 -15.24 9.31
CA ARG A 69 -26.05 -16.50 10.01
C ARG A 69 -26.55 -16.29 11.44
N ASN A 70 -26.01 -15.30 12.16
CA ASN A 70 -26.27 -15.08 13.59
C ASN A 70 -26.56 -13.60 13.90
N PRO A 71 -27.76 -13.09 13.56
CA PRO A 71 -28.09 -11.66 13.72
C PRO A 71 -28.19 -11.17 15.16
N ILE A 72 -28.14 -12.06 16.17
CA ILE A 72 -28.35 -11.75 17.60
C ILE A 72 -27.04 -11.83 18.42
N SER A 73 -25.90 -12.13 17.79
CA SER A 73 -24.62 -12.23 18.50
C SER A 73 -24.09 -10.85 18.91
N SER A 74 -24.50 -10.39 20.09
CA SER A 74 -23.95 -9.23 20.83
C SER A 74 -22.55 -9.46 21.40
N VAL A 75 -21.86 -10.54 21.01
CA VAL A 75 -20.59 -10.95 21.59
C VAL A 75 -19.45 -10.52 20.66
N ILE A 76 -18.83 -9.40 21.06
CA ILE A 76 -17.54 -8.86 20.61
C ILE A 76 -17.56 -8.45 19.13
N ALA A 77 -18.13 -7.28 18.85
CA ALA A 77 -17.94 -6.60 17.57
C ALA A 77 -16.49 -6.14 17.46
N ASP A 78 -15.61 -7.07 17.10
CA ASP A 78 -14.35 -6.78 16.43
C ASP A 78 -14.67 -5.82 15.28
N THR A 79 -14.13 -4.60 15.32
CA THR A 79 -14.56 -3.39 14.58
C THR A 79 -14.36 -3.46 13.05
N SER A 80 -14.35 -4.66 12.48
CA SER A 80 -14.24 -4.98 11.04
C SER A 80 -15.57 -4.91 10.29
N TRP A 81 -16.71 -4.76 10.98
CA TRP A 81 -18.05 -4.68 10.39
C TRP A 81 -18.31 -3.41 9.57
N TRP A 82 -17.58 -2.36 9.90
CA TRP A 82 -17.70 -1.07 9.26
C TRP A 82 -16.34 -0.77 8.66
N ASP A 83 -16.22 -0.98 7.36
CA ASP A 83 -15.14 -0.41 6.57
C ASP A 83 -15.47 1.08 6.44
N PRO A 84 -14.88 1.92 7.30
CA PRO A 84 -15.42 3.25 7.55
C PRO A 84 -15.16 4.19 6.36
N ALA A 85 -14.28 3.77 5.45
CA ALA A 85 -13.87 4.45 4.23
C ALA A 85 -14.44 3.83 2.94
N PRO A 86 -15.52 3.03 3.03
CA PRO A 86 -15.94 2.00 2.06
C PRO A 86 -14.87 1.52 1.05
N PHE A 87 -13.66 1.25 1.51
CA PHE A 87 -12.50 1.01 0.67
C PHE A 87 -12.30 -0.46 0.26
N PHE A 88 -12.52 -1.41 1.18
CA PHE A 88 -12.41 -2.86 0.97
C PHE A 88 -13.77 -3.52 0.72
N SER A 89 -14.82 -3.01 1.35
CA SER A 89 -16.19 -3.53 1.33
C SER A 89 -16.79 -3.72 -0.07
N PRO A 90 -16.55 -2.86 -1.08
CA PRO A 90 -17.14 -3.05 -2.41
C PRO A 90 -16.69 -4.35 -3.10
N TYR A 91 -15.57 -4.92 -2.66
CA TYR A 91 -14.97 -6.11 -3.26
C TYR A 91 -15.37 -7.42 -2.56
N ALA A 92 -16.11 -7.32 -1.45
CA ALA A 92 -16.54 -8.45 -0.63
C ALA A 92 -18.01 -8.84 -0.84
N ILE A 93 -18.79 -7.96 -1.50
CA ILE A 93 -20.23 -8.09 -1.66
C ILE A 93 -20.64 -8.18 -3.13
N ILE A 94 -21.84 -8.73 -3.35
CA ILE A 94 -22.55 -8.68 -4.61
C ILE A 94 -23.96 -8.15 -4.38
N TYR A 95 -24.53 -7.55 -5.42
CA TYR A 95 -25.95 -7.23 -5.42
C TYR A 95 -26.74 -8.45 -5.88
N ASP A 96 -27.56 -9.00 -4.98
CA ASP A 96 -28.53 -10.06 -5.27
C ASP A 96 -29.77 -9.38 -5.86
N GLU A 97 -29.93 -9.47 -7.18
CA GLU A 97 -31.03 -8.83 -7.91
C GLU A 97 -32.40 -9.39 -7.50
N ASP A 98 -32.49 -10.70 -7.24
CA ASP A 98 -33.73 -11.38 -6.84
C ASP A 98 -34.21 -10.87 -5.48
N LYS A 99 -33.27 -10.72 -4.53
CA LYS A 99 -33.58 -10.25 -3.17
C LYS A 99 -33.47 -8.73 -3.02
N LYS A 100 -33.10 -8.01 -4.08
CA LYS A 100 -32.86 -6.55 -4.11
C LYS A 100 -32.01 -6.07 -2.93
N ARG A 101 -30.92 -6.78 -2.63
CA ARG A 101 -30.05 -6.47 -1.50
C ARG A 101 -28.59 -6.77 -1.79
N SER A 102 -27.69 -6.06 -1.14
CA SER A 102 -26.28 -6.45 -1.08
C SER A 102 -26.11 -7.64 -0.14
N ALA A 103 -25.40 -8.67 -0.60
CA ALA A 103 -25.05 -9.85 0.19
C ALA A 103 -23.56 -10.14 0.06
N ALA A 104 -22.98 -10.79 1.05
CA ALA A 104 -21.60 -11.24 0.96
C ALA A 104 -21.41 -12.24 -0.20
N LEU A 105 -20.21 -12.28 -0.75
CA LEU A 105 -19.80 -13.37 -1.63
C LEU A 105 -19.88 -14.72 -0.89
N ASP A 106 -20.53 -15.69 -1.53
CA ASP A 106 -20.66 -17.07 -1.06
C ASP A 106 -19.36 -17.87 -1.20
N VAL A 107 -18.48 -17.45 -2.11
CA VAL A 107 -17.16 -18.02 -2.38
C VAL A 107 -16.03 -17.15 -1.81
N PRO A 108 -14.82 -17.72 -1.58
CA PRO A 108 -13.66 -16.93 -1.16
C PRO A 108 -13.33 -15.80 -2.15
N VAL A 109 -12.93 -14.63 -1.63
CA VAL A 109 -12.61 -13.43 -2.45
C VAL A 109 -11.58 -13.74 -3.54
N SER A 110 -10.56 -14.54 -3.21
CA SER A 110 -9.47 -14.93 -4.13
C SER A 110 -9.94 -15.70 -5.38
N SER A 111 -11.14 -16.26 -5.37
CA SER A 111 -11.72 -16.93 -6.55
C SER A 111 -12.21 -15.96 -7.62
N ARG A 112 -12.48 -14.69 -7.24
CA ARG A 112 -13.08 -13.68 -8.13
C ARG A 112 -12.25 -12.39 -8.23
N LEU A 113 -11.44 -12.09 -7.23
CA LEU A 113 -10.63 -10.89 -7.15
C LEU A 113 -9.16 -11.26 -7.13
N LYS A 114 -8.37 -10.58 -7.95
CA LYS A 114 -6.91 -10.57 -7.85
C LYS A 114 -6.43 -9.15 -7.62
N ALA A 115 -5.47 -8.98 -6.73
CA ALA A 115 -4.80 -7.71 -6.48
C ALA A 115 -3.36 -7.76 -6.99
N TYR A 116 -2.89 -6.65 -7.54
CA TYR A 116 -1.54 -6.47 -8.05
C TYR A 116 -1.00 -5.12 -7.60
N THR A 117 0.10 -5.10 -6.86
CA THR A 117 0.78 -3.84 -6.53
C THR A 117 1.71 -3.45 -7.67
N ASP A 118 1.39 -2.37 -8.37
CA ASP A 118 2.13 -1.92 -9.54
C ASP A 118 3.29 -1.01 -9.18
N THR A 119 3.07 -0.02 -8.33
CA THR A 119 4.08 0.98 -7.98
C THR A 119 4.02 1.27 -6.48
N ILE A 120 5.18 1.41 -5.85
CA ILE A 120 5.34 1.81 -4.45
C ILE A 120 6.28 3.02 -4.40
N PHE A 121 5.81 4.11 -3.80
CA PHE A 121 6.58 5.32 -3.53
C PHE A 121 6.95 5.35 -2.06
N TYR A 122 8.23 5.20 -1.75
CA TYR A 122 8.72 5.19 -0.37
C TYR A 122 9.06 6.60 0.10
N ASN A 123 8.91 6.82 1.41
CA ASN A 123 9.62 7.90 2.06
C ASN A 123 11.13 7.56 2.18
N LYS A 124 11.92 8.51 2.69
CA LYS A 124 13.39 8.41 2.73
C LYS A 124 13.94 7.20 3.50
N ASP A 125 13.26 6.77 4.56
CA ASP A 125 13.69 5.64 5.41
C ASP A 125 12.99 4.30 5.06
N SER A 126 12.11 4.32 4.05
CA SER A 126 11.32 3.18 3.61
C SER A 126 10.39 2.58 4.66
N LEU A 127 10.04 3.35 5.71
CA LEU A 127 9.09 2.96 6.75
C LEU A 127 7.67 3.42 6.42
N LEU A 128 7.52 4.47 5.61
CA LEU A 128 6.27 4.93 5.03
C LEU A 128 6.29 4.72 3.52
N ALA A 129 5.14 4.43 2.94
CA ALA A 129 4.98 4.42 1.50
C ALA A 129 3.56 4.73 1.06
N VAL A 130 3.41 5.07 -0.22
CA VAL A 130 2.14 4.98 -0.94
C VAL A 130 2.25 3.89 -1.99
N ALA A 131 1.34 2.93 -1.95
CA ALA A 131 1.29 1.85 -2.91
C ALA A 131 0.05 1.98 -3.82
N ILE A 132 0.24 1.71 -5.11
CA ILE A 132 -0.83 1.64 -6.10
C ILE A 132 -1.13 0.18 -6.37
N VAL A 133 -2.35 -0.22 -6.06
CA VAL A 133 -2.86 -1.58 -6.23
C VAL A 133 -3.95 -1.60 -7.30
N THR A 134 -3.80 -2.48 -8.27
CA THR A 134 -4.78 -2.72 -9.32
C THR A 134 -5.50 -4.03 -9.06
N LEU A 135 -6.81 -4.01 -9.21
CA LEU A 135 -7.73 -5.08 -8.87
C LEU A 135 -8.35 -5.63 -10.14
N GLU A 136 -8.17 -6.92 -10.42
CA GLU A 136 -8.86 -7.65 -11.49
C GLU A 136 -10.05 -8.39 -10.88
N MET A 137 -11.25 -8.02 -11.33
CA MET A 137 -12.50 -8.66 -10.92
C MET A 137 -13.06 -9.53 -12.04
N ARG A 138 -13.37 -10.78 -11.71
CA ARG A 138 -14.00 -11.76 -12.60
C ARG A 138 -15.49 -11.85 -12.33
N GLY A 139 -16.27 -11.71 -13.40
CA GLY A 139 -17.72 -11.87 -13.38
C GLY A 139 -18.45 -10.79 -12.58
N TYR A 140 -18.01 -9.52 -12.64
CA TYR A 140 -18.69 -8.42 -11.94
C TYR A 140 -20.19 -8.40 -12.28
N ILE A 141 -21.04 -8.52 -11.26
CA ILE A 141 -22.49 -8.64 -11.39
C ILE A 141 -23.07 -7.23 -11.41
N GLY A 142 -23.32 -6.73 -12.61
CA GLY A 142 -24.25 -5.63 -12.87
C GLY A 142 -24.88 -5.73 -14.26
N ASP A 143 -24.64 -6.84 -14.96
CA ASP A 143 -25.14 -7.12 -16.30
C ASP A 143 -25.14 -8.65 -16.44
N THR A 144 -26.27 -9.29 -16.17
CA THR A 144 -26.45 -10.77 -16.20
C THR A 144 -26.05 -11.39 -17.55
N ASP A 145 -25.96 -10.58 -18.59
CA ASP A 145 -25.60 -10.99 -19.95
C ASP A 145 -24.10 -11.00 -20.26
N LYS A 146 -23.24 -10.50 -19.34
CA LYS A 146 -21.79 -10.34 -19.60
C LYS A 146 -20.90 -11.05 -18.57
N LYS A 147 -21.16 -12.34 -18.36
CA LYS A 147 -20.40 -13.23 -17.45
C LYS A 147 -18.88 -13.28 -17.69
N ASN A 148 -18.36 -12.70 -18.78
CA ASN A 148 -16.95 -12.81 -19.20
C ASN A 148 -16.18 -11.48 -19.27
N ILE A 149 -16.72 -10.34 -18.81
CA ILE A 149 -15.97 -9.08 -18.83
C ILE A 149 -15.09 -8.97 -17.57
N LEU A 150 -13.79 -8.84 -17.80
CA LEU A 150 -12.84 -8.44 -16.75
C LEU A 150 -13.01 -6.95 -16.49
N ARG A 151 -13.20 -6.62 -15.22
CA ARG A 151 -13.19 -5.25 -14.74
C ARG A 151 -11.91 -5.00 -13.97
N TYR A 152 -11.36 -3.82 -14.13
CA TYR A 152 -10.18 -3.33 -13.44
C TYR A 152 -10.50 -2.07 -12.65
N ASP A 153 -10.13 -2.08 -11.38
CA ASP A 153 -10.10 -0.89 -10.54
C ASP A 153 -8.64 -0.65 -10.11
N ALA A 154 -8.26 0.58 -9.81
CA ALA A 154 -6.98 0.92 -9.21
C ALA A 154 -7.20 1.78 -7.97
N ARG A 155 -6.41 1.51 -6.92
CA ARG A 155 -6.51 2.12 -5.59
C ARG A 155 -5.12 2.54 -5.12
N ALA A 156 -5.06 3.67 -4.41
CA ALA A 156 -3.88 4.06 -3.65
C ALA A 156 -4.04 3.65 -2.18
N LEU A 157 -2.93 3.33 -1.52
CA LEU A 157 -2.86 2.91 -0.13
C LEU A 157 -1.78 3.70 0.60
N PHE A 158 -2.06 4.12 1.83
CA PHE A 158 -0.98 4.45 2.77
C PHE A 158 -0.42 3.16 3.34
N CYS A 159 0.90 3.11 3.49
CA CYS A 159 1.61 1.95 4.00
C CYS A 159 2.57 2.39 5.11
N CYS A 160 2.62 1.64 6.21
CA CYS A 160 3.63 1.84 7.26
C CYS A 160 4.14 0.53 7.86
N ARG A 161 5.38 0.54 8.36
CA ARG A 161 6.02 -0.57 9.08
C ARG A 161 7.00 -0.06 10.13
N GLY A 162 7.33 -0.87 11.13
CA GLY A 162 8.29 -0.51 12.18
C GLY A 162 9.74 -0.62 11.71
N SER A 163 10.03 -1.56 10.82
CA SER A 163 11.36 -1.77 10.25
C SER A 163 11.29 -2.26 8.79
N VAL A 164 12.37 -2.09 8.02
CA VAL A 164 12.43 -2.53 6.60
C VAL A 164 12.30 -4.07 6.45
N SER A 165 12.55 -4.83 7.52
CA SER A 165 12.35 -6.28 7.55
C SER A 165 10.89 -6.70 7.78
N GLU A 166 10.03 -5.79 8.22
CA GLU A 166 8.62 -6.07 8.47
C GLU A 166 7.76 -5.84 7.22
N LYS A 167 6.60 -6.49 7.22
CA LYS A 167 5.56 -6.25 6.22
C LYS A 167 4.91 -4.89 6.49
N PHE A 168 4.54 -4.19 5.43
CA PHE A 168 3.69 -3.01 5.54
C PHE A 168 2.31 -3.39 6.07
N SER A 169 1.82 -2.64 7.05
CA SER A 169 0.39 -2.47 7.27
C SER A 169 -0.18 -1.52 6.23
N ILE A 170 -1.41 -1.74 5.76
CA ILE A 170 -2.05 -0.92 4.73
C ILE A 170 -3.28 -0.18 5.25
N TYR A 171 -3.48 1.03 4.76
CA TYR A 171 -4.58 1.92 5.12
C TYR A 171 -5.13 2.64 3.88
N PRO A 172 -6.43 3.00 3.86
CA PRO A 172 -7.04 3.70 2.74
C PRO A 172 -6.38 5.03 2.41
N PHE A 173 -6.06 5.25 1.15
CA PHE A 173 -5.87 6.59 0.59
C PHE A 173 -7.12 6.93 -0.23
N THR A 174 -8.11 7.54 0.43
CA THR A 174 -9.49 7.71 -0.07
C THR A 174 -9.69 8.82 -1.09
N PHE A 175 -8.63 9.51 -1.50
CA PHE A 175 -8.76 10.72 -2.29
C PHE A 175 -9.17 10.46 -3.75
N TRP A 176 -8.71 9.35 -4.33
CA TRP A 176 -8.99 8.99 -5.72
C TRP A 176 -9.59 7.60 -5.86
N ASN A 177 -10.59 7.50 -6.74
CA ASN A 177 -11.26 6.25 -7.08
C ASN A 177 -11.18 6.04 -8.59
N VAL A 178 -10.30 5.13 -9.05
CA VAL A 178 -10.22 4.72 -10.46
C VAL A 178 -10.90 3.37 -10.58
N ILE A 179 -12.11 3.34 -11.14
CA ILE A 179 -12.97 2.15 -11.11
C ILE A 179 -13.64 1.90 -12.46
N GLY A 180 -13.92 0.63 -12.78
CA GLY A 180 -14.76 0.27 -13.93
C GLY A 180 -14.04 0.15 -15.27
N TYR A 181 -12.71 0.05 -15.27
CA TYR A 181 -11.93 -0.03 -16.51
C TYR A 181 -12.02 -1.44 -17.10
N ASN A 182 -11.94 -1.53 -18.43
CA ASN A 182 -11.80 -2.79 -19.16
C ASN A 182 -10.33 -3.15 -19.46
N ASN A 183 -9.39 -2.29 -19.07
CA ASN A 183 -7.96 -2.47 -19.29
C ASN A 183 -7.18 -2.15 -18.00
N LYS A 184 -6.32 -3.08 -17.60
CA LYS A 184 -5.52 -3.00 -16.37
C LYS A 184 -4.52 -1.85 -16.42
N GLU A 185 -3.83 -1.69 -17.54
CA GLU A 185 -2.76 -0.71 -17.72
C GLU A 185 -3.31 0.71 -17.63
N LEU A 186 -4.48 0.97 -18.22
CA LEU A 186 -5.16 2.26 -18.15
C LEU A 186 -5.59 2.60 -16.72
N ALA A 187 -6.23 1.67 -16.01
CA ALA A 187 -6.62 1.90 -14.61
C ALA A 187 -5.40 2.25 -13.74
N THR A 188 -4.32 1.48 -13.90
CA THR A 188 -3.07 1.69 -13.18
C THR A 188 -2.44 3.05 -13.52
N LYS A 189 -2.34 3.36 -14.82
CA LYS A 189 -1.73 4.60 -15.31
C LYS A 189 -2.47 5.84 -14.83
N ASP A 190 -3.80 5.81 -14.85
CA ASP A 190 -4.62 6.93 -14.39
C ASP A 190 -4.45 7.14 -12.89
N MET A 191 -4.40 6.07 -12.08
CA MET A 191 -4.13 6.21 -10.65
C MET A 191 -2.73 6.76 -10.36
N ILE A 192 -1.71 6.31 -11.10
CA ILE A 192 -0.35 6.86 -11.01
C ILE A 192 -0.36 8.36 -11.33
N TYR A 193 -1.00 8.76 -12.43
CA TYR A 193 -1.09 10.16 -12.84
C TYR A 193 -1.76 11.02 -11.77
N LEU A 194 -2.90 10.57 -11.23
CA LEU A 194 -3.60 11.27 -10.17
C LEU A 194 -2.72 11.45 -8.92
N CYS A 195 -2.01 10.40 -8.50
CA CYS A 195 -1.13 10.44 -7.34
C CYS A 195 0.10 11.36 -7.54
N THR A 196 0.67 11.37 -8.74
CA THR A 196 1.95 12.05 -9.04
C THR A 196 1.78 13.48 -9.59
N HIS A 197 0.58 13.89 -9.99
CA HIS A 197 0.36 15.20 -10.62
C HIS A 197 -0.79 16.02 -10.03
N LYS A 198 -1.69 15.39 -9.27
CA LYS A 198 -2.91 16.06 -8.81
C LYS A 198 -3.01 16.21 -7.30
N VAL A 199 -2.27 15.43 -6.50
CA VAL A 199 -2.43 15.41 -5.04
C VAL A 199 -1.97 16.70 -4.36
N LYS A 200 -0.90 17.33 -4.85
CA LYS A 200 -0.33 18.52 -4.21
C LYS A 200 -1.34 19.66 -4.05
N GLY A 201 -1.45 20.18 -2.84
CA GLY A 201 -2.36 21.28 -2.49
C GLY A 201 -3.81 20.86 -2.32
N MET A 202 -4.13 19.58 -2.45
CA MET A 202 -5.49 19.09 -2.18
C MET A 202 -5.76 18.95 -0.70
N GLY A 203 -7.02 19.23 -0.31
CA GLY A 203 -7.51 19.08 1.05
C GLY A 203 -7.63 17.62 1.47
N MET A 204 -7.40 17.33 2.75
CA MET A 204 -7.66 16.00 3.32
C MET A 204 -9.17 15.80 3.52
N SER A 205 -9.65 14.55 3.34
CA SER A 205 -11.08 14.24 3.39
C SER A 205 -11.69 14.53 4.77
N ALA A 206 -12.97 14.89 4.79
CA ALA A 206 -13.76 15.13 6.01
C ALA A 206 -13.85 13.88 6.91
N ASP A 207 -13.70 12.69 6.34
CA ASP A 207 -13.70 11.42 7.10
C ASP A 207 -12.35 11.13 7.80
N THR A 208 -11.40 12.08 7.76
CA THR A 208 -10.08 11.94 8.39
C THR A 208 -9.95 12.87 9.60
N VAL A 209 -9.11 12.49 10.56
CA VAL A 209 -8.76 13.34 11.72
C VAL A 209 -7.95 14.59 11.33
N CYS A 210 -7.58 14.72 10.06
CA CYS A 210 -6.82 15.82 9.51
C CYS A 210 -7.64 16.68 8.54
N GLU A 211 -8.97 16.66 8.64
CA GLU A 211 -9.86 17.50 7.83
C GLU A 211 -9.36 18.97 7.79
N GLY A 212 -9.39 19.57 6.60
CA GLY A 212 -8.89 20.93 6.38
C GLY A 212 -7.37 21.04 6.22
N GLY A 213 -6.60 19.99 6.52
CA GLY A 213 -5.19 19.89 6.17
C GLY A 213 -4.97 19.77 4.66
N LEU A 214 -3.75 20.06 4.19
CA LEU A 214 -3.37 19.97 2.76
C LEU A 214 -2.19 19.01 2.56
N TYR A 215 -2.16 18.33 1.41
CA TYR A 215 -0.96 17.61 0.97
C TYR A 215 0.11 18.57 0.45
N LEU A 216 1.32 18.48 0.96
CA LEU A 216 2.42 19.41 0.65
C LEU A 216 3.20 19.06 -0.63
N GLY A 217 2.97 17.88 -1.21
CA GLY A 217 3.62 17.39 -2.42
C GLY A 217 2.75 16.41 -3.18
N ASN A 218 3.15 16.07 -4.40
CA ASN A 218 2.66 14.87 -5.07
C ASN A 218 3.35 13.64 -4.50
N VAL A 219 2.78 12.45 -4.68
CA VAL A 219 3.24 11.22 -4.00
C VAL A 219 4.72 10.86 -4.28
N ASP A 220 5.25 11.27 -5.42
CA ASP A 220 6.66 11.10 -5.82
C ASP A 220 7.60 12.22 -5.33
N GLU A 221 7.06 13.27 -4.71
CA GLU A 221 7.82 14.37 -4.10
C GLU A 221 8.10 14.07 -2.62
N PRO A 222 9.32 14.30 -2.10
CA PRO A 222 9.62 14.09 -0.68
C PRO A 222 8.71 14.87 0.28
N SER A 223 8.30 16.09 -0.11
CA SER A 223 7.43 16.94 0.71
C SER A 223 6.06 16.34 0.96
N PHE A 224 5.61 15.36 0.17
CA PHE A 224 4.35 14.67 0.43
C PHE A 224 4.34 14.01 1.82
N PHE A 225 5.44 13.38 2.21
CA PHE A 225 5.57 12.73 3.52
C PHE A 225 5.75 13.70 4.69
N ASP A 226 5.91 15.01 4.41
CA ASP A 226 5.89 16.08 5.42
C ASP A 226 4.46 16.58 5.71
N SER A 227 3.44 16.06 5.01
CA SER A 227 2.04 16.43 5.21
C SER A 227 1.53 15.98 6.59
N ILE A 228 0.63 16.75 7.21
CA ILE A 228 0.14 16.51 8.58
C ILE A 228 -0.38 15.08 8.82
N ILE A 229 -0.94 14.42 7.80
CA ILE A 229 -1.45 13.05 7.90
C ILE A 229 -0.39 12.01 8.29
N PHE A 230 0.89 12.31 8.06
CA PHE A 230 2.04 11.48 8.44
C PHE A 230 2.64 11.84 9.80
N ASN A 231 2.05 12.77 10.55
CA ASN A 231 2.42 13.00 11.94
C ASN A 231 1.92 11.85 12.82
N LYS A 232 2.62 11.62 13.93
CA LYS A 232 2.17 10.67 14.95
C LYS A 232 1.27 11.35 15.98
N SER A 233 0.22 10.65 16.40
CA SER A 233 -0.58 11.01 17.56
C SER A 233 0.20 10.79 18.86
N TYR A 234 -0.41 11.17 19.99
CA TYR A 234 0.14 10.90 21.33
C TYR A 234 0.41 9.41 21.58
N ASP A 235 -0.39 8.52 20.99
CA ASP A 235 -0.26 7.06 21.12
C ASP A 235 0.80 6.46 20.17
N GLY A 236 1.54 7.30 19.44
CA GLY A 236 2.65 6.89 18.57
C GLY A 236 2.24 6.29 17.21
N LEU A 237 0.94 6.33 16.88
CA LEU A 237 0.40 5.91 15.58
C LEU A 237 0.26 7.11 14.65
N TYR A 238 0.38 6.89 13.34
CA TYR A 238 0.20 7.94 12.33
C TYR A 238 -1.25 8.40 12.21
N LEU A 239 -1.48 9.67 11.87
CA LEU A 239 -2.83 10.23 11.77
C LEU A 239 -3.68 9.57 10.67
N PHE A 240 -3.09 9.09 9.56
CA PHE A 240 -3.83 8.30 8.55
C PHE A 240 -4.37 6.96 9.08
N GLN A 241 -3.93 6.50 10.26
CA GLN A 241 -4.43 5.26 10.87
C GLN A 241 -5.77 5.49 11.61
N TYR A 242 -6.23 6.74 11.71
CA TYR A 242 -7.49 7.11 12.34
C TYR A 242 -8.50 7.62 11.29
N TYR A 243 -9.77 7.47 11.61
CA TYR A 243 -10.89 8.00 10.84
C TYR A 243 -11.84 8.79 11.74
N VAL A 244 -12.71 9.59 11.12
CA VAL A 244 -13.81 10.27 11.79
C VAL A 244 -15.14 9.73 11.26
N TYR A 245 -16.05 9.37 12.16
CA TYR A 245 -17.40 8.96 11.81
C TYR A 245 -18.43 9.50 12.78
N MET A 246 -19.45 10.17 12.26
CA MET A 246 -20.52 10.75 13.10
C MET A 246 -19.97 11.60 14.26
N GLY A 247 -18.81 12.24 14.06
CA GLY A 247 -18.12 13.06 15.06
C GLY A 247 -17.22 12.27 16.02
N GLU A 248 -17.15 10.95 15.93
CA GLU A 248 -16.28 10.11 16.75
C GLU A 248 -14.99 9.75 16.00
N VAL A 249 -13.87 9.75 16.74
CA VAL A 249 -12.56 9.33 16.21
C VAL A 249 -12.36 7.86 16.50
N GLY A 250 -12.13 7.07 15.45
CA GLY A 250 -11.84 5.65 15.54
C GLY A 250 -10.49 5.28 14.93
N LEU A 251 -9.96 4.12 15.32
CA LEU A 251 -8.77 3.52 14.69
C LEU A 251 -9.20 2.55 13.60
N TYR A 252 -8.55 2.61 12.44
CA TYR A 252 -8.68 1.56 11.43
C TYR A 252 -8.09 0.24 11.96
N ASN A 253 -8.95 -0.68 12.38
CA ASN A 253 -8.54 -1.98 12.89
C ASN A 253 -8.76 -3.08 11.83
N TYR A 254 -7.90 -3.08 10.81
CA TYR A 254 -7.97 -4.07 9.74
C TYR A 254 -7.33 -5.40 10.15
N HIS A 255 -8.01 -6.50 9.90
CA HIS A 255 -7.61 -7.87 10.30
C HIS A 255 -6.18 -8.23 9.92
N SER A 256 -5.76 -7.87 8.71
CA SER A 256 -4.42 -8.20 8.23
C SER A 256 -3.30 -7.36 8.88
N ASN A 257 -3.62 -6.19 9.46
CA ASN A 257 -2.67 -5.35 10.19
C ASN A 257 -2.37 -5.91 11.60
N ILE A 258 -3.26 -6.71 12.18
CA ILE A 258 -3.10 -7.30 13.53
C ILE A 258 -2.02 -8.39 13.54
N ARG A 259 -1.80 -9.08 12.41
CA ARG A 259 -0.82 -10.18 12.28
C ARG A 259 0.63 -9.72 12.10
N ALA A 260 0.88 -8.41 12.00
CA ALA A 260 2.19 -7.82 11.75
C ALA A 260 2.98 -7.44 13.03
N LYS A 261 2.50 -7.86 14.22
CA LYS A 261 3.18 -7.63 15.51
C LYS A 261 4.11 -8.78 15.89
#